data_AF-A0A7R9FEV8-F1
#
_entry.id   AF-A0A7R9FEV8-F1
#
_cell.length_a   1.000
_cell.length_b   1.000
_cell.length_c   1.000
_cell.angle_alpha   90.00
_cell.angle_beta   90.00
_cell.angle_gamma   90.00
#
_symmetry.space_group_name_H-M   'P 1'
#
loop_
_entity.id
_entity.type
_entity.pdbx_description
1 polymer ?
#
loop_
_entity_poly.entity_id
_entity_poly.type
_entity_poly.pdbx_seq_one_letter_code
_entity_poly.pdbx_strand_id
1 'polypeptide(L)'
;CSPWSDRSCCTLNTTKRLHTLGDFNYDHCSHVKRLSEACKRHHIQENCFFECSPNIGPWVAWATNLTSRNERYHMVPICASDCEAWFAACSDDYTCSDNWYQNFEHTDKGVRCVAPCKTYRETFKSASLFCQQVRLLGVSHVEEMCKTYRETFKRASSLFCQQ
;
A
#
# COMPACT_ATOMS: atom_id res chain seq x y z
N CYS A 1 2.16 0.91 13.32
CA CYS A 1 0.94 0.08 13.16
C CYS A 1 0.08 -0.01 14.44
N SER A 2 0.22 0.92 15.40
CA SER A 2 -0.49 0.86 16.68
C SER A 2 -2.03 0.84 16.62
N PRO A 3 -2.72 1.38 15.60
CA PRO A 3 -4.18 1.26 15.51
C PRO A 3 -4.72 -0.18 15.50
N TRP A 4 -3.88 -1.18 15.24
CA TRP A 4 -4.24 -2.60 15.27
C TRP A 4 -3.70 -3.33 16.52
N SER A 5 -3.17 -2.64 17.53
CA SER A 5 -2.53 -3.25 18.71
C SER A 5 -3.43 -4.26 19.44
N ASP A 6 -4.72 -3.98 19.50
CA ASP A 6 -5.69 -4.78 20.26
C ASP A 6 -6.16 -6.01 19.47
N ARG A 7 -6.07 -5.95 18.13
CA ARG A 7 -6.49 -7.00 17.22
C ARG A 7 -5.75 -6.88 15.89
N SER A 8 -4.68 -7.65 15.72
CA SER A 8 -3.87 -7.66 14.50
C SER A 8 -3.59 -9.06 13.97
N CYS A 9 -3.36 -9.16 12.65
CA CYS A 9 -2.73 -10.32 12.02
C CYS A 9 -1.20 -10.24 11.98
N CYS A 10 -0.61 -9.06 12.17
CA CYS A 10 0.83 -8.87 12.11
C CYS A 10 1.50 -9.11 13.46
N THR A 11 2.79 -9.47 13.42
CA THR A 11 3.64 -9.61 14.61
C THR A 11 4.44 -8.33 14.88
N LEU A 12 5.03 -8.20 16.08
CA LEU A 12 5.97 -7.12 16.38
C LEU A 12 7.12 -7.07 15.36
N ASN A 13 7.62 -8.22 14.90
CA ASN A 13 8.69 -8.27 13.91
C ASN A 13 8.24 -7.70 12.55
N THR A 14 7.02 -8.05 12.11
CA THR A 14 6.40 -7.44 10.92
C THR A 14 6.34 -5.92 11.06
N THR A 15 5.85 -5.41 12.20
CA THR A 15 5.77 -3.96 12.40
C THR A 15 7.13 -3.27 12.38
N LYS A 16 8.17 -3.86 13.00
CA LYS A 16 9.54 -3.34 12.94
C LYS A 16 10.02 -3.28 11.50
N ARG A 17 9.90 -4.38 10.75
CA ARG A 17 10.32 -4.47 9.34
C ARG A 17 9.68 -3.37 8.48
N LEU A 18 8.38 -3.14 8.64
CA LEU A 18 7.66 -2.08 7.91
C LEU A 18 8.16 -0.66 8.21
N HIS A 19 8.71 -0.38 9.40
CA HIS A 19 9.19 0.95 9.77
C HIS A 19 10.71 1.12 9.60
N THR A 20 11.48 0.03 9.59
CA THR A 20 12.96 0.07 9.60
C THR A 20 13.62 -0.49 8.36
N LEU A 21 13.05 -1.54 7.76
CA LEU A 21 13.70 -2.32 6.71
C LEU A 21 13.13 -2.08 5.33
N GLY A 22 11.98 -1.41 5.23
CA GLY A 22 11.37 -1.03 3.95
C GLY A 22 11.43 -2.16 2.94
N ASP A 23 10.55 -3.16 3.06
CA ASP A 23 10.44 -4.28 2.11
C ASP A 23 10.38 -3.78 0.63
N PHE A 24 10.01 -2.51 0.45
CA PHE A 24 10.08 -1.74 -0.78
C PHE A 24 10.83 -0.41 -0.58
N ASN A 25 11.71 -0.05 -1.51
CA ASN A 25 12.38 1.26 -1.51
C ASN A 25 11.45 2.35 -2.06
N TYR A 26 10.71 3.02 -1.16
CA TYR A 26 9.86 4.17 -1.51
C TYR A 26 10.64 5.39 -1.97
N ASP A 27 11.96 5.46 -1.68
CA ASP A 27 12.85 6.58 -2.00
C ASP A 27 13.72 6.29 -3.25
N HIS A 28 13.12 5.63 -4.26
CA HIS A 28 13.78 5.24 -5.52
C HIS A 28 14.18 6.44 -6.40
N CYS A 29 13.60 7.62 -6.16
CA CYS A 29 13.95 8.89 -6.80
C CYS A 29 14.74 9.84 -5.89
N SER A 30 15.38 9.33 -4.84
CA SER A 30 16.17 10.12 -3.87
C SER A 30 17.26 11.00 -4.48
N HIS A 31 17.77 10.66 -5.67
CA HIS A 31 18.74 11.46 -6.41
C HIS A 31 18.17 12.79 -6.94
N VAL A 32 16.85 12.90 -7.07
CA VAL A 32 16.15 14.17 -7.38
C VAL A 32 15.73 14.86 -6.09
N LYS A 33 14.99 14.14 -5.25
CA LYS A 33 14.47 14.63 -3.97
C LYS A 33 14.17 13.42 -3.09
N ARG A 34 14.58 13.49 -1.83
CA ARG A 34 14.22 12.49 -0.82
C ARG A 34 12.71 12.51 -0.58
N LEU A 35 12.10 11.32 -0.52
CA LEU A 35 10.67 11.17 -0.21
C LEU A 35 10.30 11.94 1.06
N SER A 36 9.21 12.70 1.02
CA SER A 36 8.76 13.43 2.19
C SER A 36 8.31 12.49 3.30
N GLU A 37 8.51 12.91 4.56
CA GLU A 37 8.02 12.16 5.72
C GLU A 37 6.49 12.05 5.72
N ALA A 38 5.77 13.03 5.15
CA ALA A 38 4.32 12.98 5.01
C ALA A 38 3.90 11.83 4.07
N CYS A 39 4.46 11.77 2.86
CA CYS A 39 4.19 10.69 1.92
C CYS A 39 4.59 9.32 2.48
N LYS A 40 5.79 9.24 3.08
CA LYS A 40 6.31 8.00 3.71
C LYS A 40 5.39 7.46 4.79
N ARG A 41 4.81 8.32 5.64
CA ARG A 41 3.85 7.90 6.68
C ARG A 41 2.63 7.21 6.08
N HIS A 42 2.10 7.71 4.96
CA HIS A 42 0.97 7.07 4.31
C HIS A 42 1.34 5.71 3.71
N HIS A 43 2.51 5.57 3.07
CA HIS A 43 3.00 4.25 2.63
C HIS A 43 3.11 3.26 3.80
N ILE A 44 3.66 3.68 4.94
CA ILE A 44 3.76 2.82 6.13
C ILE A 44 2.38 2.49 6.69
N GLN A 45 1.46 3.45 6.75
CA GLN A 45 0.10 3.24 7.25
C GLN A 45 -0.67 2.25 6.38
N GLU A 46 -0.52 2.35 5.07
CA GLU A 46 -1.11 1.42 4.12
C GLU A 46 -0.49 0.02 4.26
N ASN A 47 0.84 -0.11 4.36
CA ASN A 47 1.47 -1.39 4.68
C ASN A 47 0.93 -2.01 5.98
N CYS A 48 0.79 -1.21 7.04
CA CYS A 48 0.23 -1.66 8.31
C CYS A 48 -1.21 -2.14 8.14
N PHE A 49 -2.03 -1.48 7.33
CA PHE A 49 -3.39 -1.93 7.04
C PHE A 49 -3.40 -3.32 6.42
N PHE A 50 -2.56 -3.54 5.40
CA PHE A 50 -2.51 -4.81 4.68
C PHE A 50 -1.94 -5.95 5.51
N GLU A 51 -0.92 -5.68 6.32
CA GLU A 51 -0.26 -6.73 7.12
C GLU A 51 -0.99 -6.98 8.45
N CYS A 52 -1.60 -5.95 9.04
CA CYS A 52 -2.14 -6.05 10.39
C CYS A 52 -3.66 -6.15 10.46
N SER A 53 -4.42 -5.70 9.45
CA SER A 53 -5.88 -5.67 9.57
C SER A 53 -6.47 -7.09 9.60
N PRO A 54 -7.20 -7.48 10.68
CA PRO A 54 -7.88 -8.77 10.76
C PRO A 54 -9.08 -8.89 9.84
N ASN A 55 -9.46 -7.80 9.19
CA ASN A 55 -10.71 -7.69 8.45
C ASN A 55 -10.50 -7.78 6.94
N ILE A 56 -9.26 -7.96 6.48
CA ILE A 56 -8.92 -7.88 5.06
C ILE A 56 -9.31 -9.14 4.25
N GLY A 57 -9.66 -10.22 4.94
CA GLY A 57 -10.01 -11.53 4.37
C GLY A 57 -10.95 -11.51 3.17
N PRO A 58 -12.05 -10.74 3.15
CA PRO A 58 -12.99 -10.70 2.01
C PRO A 58 -12.37 -10.26 0.68
N TRP A 59 -11.23 -9.59 0.69
CA TRP A 59 -10.51 -9.14 -0.51
C TRP A 59 -9.27 -9.96 -0.81
N VAL A 60 -9.03 -11.05 -0.09
CA VAL A 60 -7.96 -12.00 -0.39
C VAL A 60 -8.47 -12.96 -1.45
N ALA A 61 -7.83 -12.94 -2.62
CA ALA A 61 -8.10 -13.85 -3.72
C ALA A 61 -6.92 -14.80 -3.90
N TRP A 62 -7.20 -16.10 -4.07
CA TRP A 62 -6.18 -17.08 -4.39
C TRP A 62 -5.58 -16.81 -5.78
N ALA A 63 -4.25 -16.87 -5.89
CA ALA A 63 -3.51 -16.66 -7.12
C ALA A 63 -2.54 -17.82 -7.33
N THR A 64 -2.86 -18.72 -8.26
CA THR A 64 -2.06 -19.92 -8.58
C THR A 64 -0.79 -19.63 -9.38
N ASN A 65 -0.57 -18.38 -9.80
CA ASN A 65 0.45 -18.01 -10.77
C ASN A 65 1.57 -17.12 -10.17
N LEU A 66 1.62 -17.00 -8.84
CA LEU A 66 2.62 -16.19 -8.15
C LEU A 66 3.69 -17.10 -7.55
N THR A 67 4.96 -16.78 -7.79
CA THR A 67 6.12 -17.60 -7.39
C THR A 67 6.43 -17.56 -5.90
N SER A 68 5.85 -16.61 -5.14
CA SER A 68 6.20 -16.35 -3.73
C SER A 68 5.02 -16.28 -2.76
N ARG A 69 3.77 -16.12 -3.23
CA ARG A 69 2.57 -16.12 -2.40
C ARG A 69 1.38 -16.68 -3.18
N ASN A 70 0.61 -17.59 -2.58
CA ASN A 70 -0.57 -18.17 -3.23
C ASN A 70 -1.81 -17.27 -3.17
N GLU A 71 -1.68 -16.06 -2.63
CA GLU A 71 -2.78 -15.14 -2.36
C GLU A 71 -2.41 -13.72 -2.77
N ARG A 72 -3.40 -12.96 -3.27
CA ARG A 72 -3.29 -11.54 -3.62
C ARG A 72 -4.49 -10.78 -3.09
N TYR A 73 -4.32 -9.51 -2.70
CA TYR A 73 -5.50 -8.68 -2.44
C TYR A 73 -6.11 -8.19 -3.76
N HIS A 74 -7.43 -8.14 -3.82
CA HIS A 74 -8.19 -7.80 -5.02
C HIS A 74 -9.38 -6.91 -4.66
N MET A 75 -9.48 -5.72 -5.28
CA MET A 75 -10.61 -4.81 -5.07
C MET A 75 -10.84 -4.41 -3.61
N VAL A 76 -9.74 -4.17 -2.89
CA VAL A 76 -9.79 -3.66 -1.52
C VAL A 76 -10.32 -2.22 -1.56
N PRO A 77 -11.46 -1.91 -0.91
CA PRO A 77 -12.04 -0.59 -0.93
C PRO A 77 -11.30 0.32 0.04
N ILE A 78 -10.50 1.25 -0.49
CA ILE A 78 -9.90 2.33 0.29
C ILE A 78 -10.88 3.52 0.27
N CYS A 79 -11.03 4.21 1.40
CA CYS A 79 -11.88 5.40 1.48
C CYS A 79 -11.32 6.48 0.54
N ALA A 80 -12.19 7.16 -0.20
CA ALA A 80 -11.80 8.26 -1.07
C ALA A 80 -10.96 9.30 -0.31
N SER A 81 -11.39 9.68 0.89
CA SER A 81 -10.67 10.61 1.77
C SER A 81 -9.25 10.17 2.11
N ASP A 82 -9.02 8.88 2.36
CA ASP A 82 -7.69 8.36 2.68
C ASP A 82 -6.79 8.38 1.44
N CYS A 83 -7.37 8.02 0.30
CA CYS A 83 -6.70 8.02 -0.99
C CYS A 83 -6.32 9.44 -1.43
N GLU A 84 -7.21 10.40 -1.27
CA GLU A 84 -6.98 11.82 -1.56
C GLU A 84 -5.92 12.41 -0.63
N ALA A 85 -6.00 12.14 0.67
CA ALA A 85 -5.00 12.60 1.64
C ALA A 85 -3.61 12.04 1.31
N TRP A 86 -3.53 10.75 0.98
CA TRP A 86 -2.28 10.12 0.59
C TRP A 86 -1.71 10.73 -0.70
N PHE A 87 -2.53 10.88 -1.74
CA PHE A 87 -2.07 11.49 -3.00
C PHE A 87 -1.64 12.94 -2.79
N ALA A 88 -2.37 13.72 -2.00
CA ALA A 88 -2.01 15.09 -1.68
C ALA A 88 -0.66 15.17 -0.95
N ALA A 89 -0.42 14.28 0.02
CA ALA A 89 0.85 14.22 0.75
C ALA A 89 2.05 13.83 -0.13
N CYS A 90 1.81 13.07 -1.21
CA CYS A 90 2.85 12.60 -2.13
C CYS A 90 2.97 13.45 -3.41
N SER A 91 2.05 14.40 -3.67
CA SER A 91 1.87 15.02 -4.99
C SER A 91 3.16 15.64 -5.57
N ASP A 92 3.97 16.24 -4.71
CA ASP A 92 5.22 16.94 -5.06
C ASP A 92 6.48 16.09 -4.75
N ASP A 93 6.31 14.83 -4.39
CA ASP A 93 7.38 13.84 -4.34
C ASP A 93 7.54 13.17 -5.71
N TYR A 94 8.56 12.32 -5.87
CA TYR A 94 8.99 11.82 -7.15
C TYR A 94 8.90 10.29 -7.26
N THR A 95 8.40 9.83 -8.40
CA THR A 95 8.44 8.43 -8.80
C THR A 95 8.88 8.32 -10.25
N CYS A 96 9.33 7.13 -10.65
CA CYS A 96 9.69 6.81 -12.02
C CYS A 96 8.76 5.78 -12.64
N SER A 97 7.68 5.41 -11.96
CA SER A 97 6.78 4.36 -12.39
C SER A 97 5.33 4.74 -12.09
N ASP A 98 4.48 4.58 -13.11
CA ASP A 98 3.03 4.64 -13.03
C ASP A 98 2.39 3.28 -12.70
N ASN A 99 3.20 2.22 -12.54
CA ASN A 99 2.73 0.91 -12.11
C ASN A 99 3.84 0.20 -11.32
N TRP A 100 3.68 0.22 -10.00
CA TRP A 100 4.70 -0.29 -9.10
C TRP A 100 4.79 -1.82 -9.07
N TYR A 101 3.88 -2.52 -9.76
CA TYR A 101 3.93 -3.97 -9.92
C TYR A 101 4.80 -4.42 -11.10
N GLN A 102 4.72 -3.71 -12.22
CA GLN A 102 5.24 -4.21 -13.51
C GLN A 102 6.50 -3.48 -13.97
N ASN A 103 6.65 -2.22 -13.59
CA ASN A 103 7.58 -1.32 -14.29
C ASN A 103 8.88 -1.06 -13.51
N PHE A 104 9.07 -1.71 -12.36
CA PHE A 104 10.35 -1.67 -11.65
C PHE A 104 11.26 -2.81 -12.07
N GLU A 105 12.54 -2.48 -12.26
CA GLU A 105 13.58 -3.49 -12.39
C GLU A 105 14.00 -3.95 -10.99
N HIS A 106 13.94 -5.25 -10.75
CA HIS A 106 14.37 -5.84 -9.48
C HIS A 106 15.87 -6.08 -9.50
N THR A 107 16.57 -5.56 -8.49
CA THR A 107 18.00 -5.76 -8.27
C THR A 107 18.23 -6.35 -6.88
N ASP A 108 19.45 -6.84 -6.61
CA ASP A 108 19.83 -7.34 -5.27
C ASP A 108 19.68 -6.29 -4.16
N LYS A 109 19.60 -5.00 -4.52
CA LYS A 109 19.44 -3.86 -3.60
C LYS A 109 18.01 -3.31 -3.55
N GLY A 110 17.05 -4.01 -4.15
CA GLY A 110 15.66 -3.60 -4.24
C GLY A 110 15.27 -3.13 -5.64
N VAL A 111 14.26 -2.25 -5.71
CA VAL A 111 13.73 -1.75 -7.00
C VAL A 111 14.56 -0.60 -7.55
N ARG A 112 14.82 -0.63 -8.85
CA ARG A 112 15.55 0.41 -9.58
C ARG A 112 14.63 1.09 -10.60
N CYS A 113 14.74 2.42 -10.69
CA CYS A 113 14.12 3.20 -11.75
C CYS A 113 14.78 2.95 -13.10
N VAL A 114 13.95 2.68 -14.10
CA VAL A 114 14.36 2.58 -15.52
C VAL A 114 13.97 3.84 -16.29
N ALA A 115 12.86 4.48 -15.91
CA ALA A 115 12.40 5.73 -16.50
C ALA A 115 12.85 6.96 -15.69
N PRO A 116 12.84 8.17 -16.30
CA PRO A 116 13.11 9.41 -15.59
C PRO A 116 12.10 9.67 -14.46
N CYS A 117 12.59 10.17 -13.32
CA CYS A 117 11.74 10.56 -12.21
C CYS A 117 10.89 11.79 -12.56
N LYS A 118 9.60 11.71 -12.27
CA LYS A 118 8.60 12.79 -12.40
C LYS A 118 7.83 12.92 -11.10
N THR A 119 7.11 14.03 -10.92
CA THR A 119 6.27 14.18 -9.74
C THR A 119 5.15 13.14 -9.73
N TYR A 120 4.66 12.76 -8.55
CA TYR A 120 3.48 11.88 -8.46
C TYR A 120 2.28 12.51 -9.16
N ARG A 121 2.14 13.83 -9.08
CA ARG A 121 1.10 14.58 -9.79
C ARG A 121 1.13 14.36 -11.30
N GLU A 122 2.32 14.47 -11.91
CA GLU A 122 2.48 14.28 -13.36
C GLU A 122 2.27 12.82 -13.77
N THR A 123 2.73 11.88 -12.94
CA THR A 123 2.65 10.45 -13.21
C THR A 123 1.21 9.93 -13.10
N PHE A 124 0.54 10.16 -11.98
CA PHE A 124 -0.76 9.54 -11.67
C PHE A 124 -1.96 10.42 -12.02
N LYS A 125 -1.78 11.75 -12.13
CA LYS A 125 -2.80 12.76 -12.50
C LYS A 125 -3.99 12.91 -11.56
N SER A 126 -4.36 11.88 -10.79
CA SER A 126 -5.48 11.87 -9.85
C SER A 126 -5.22 10.92 -8.68
N ALA A 127 -5.87 11.15 -7.55
CA ALA A 127 -5.81 10.26 -6.39
C ALA A 127 -6.30 8.84 -6.72
N SER A 128 -7.37 8.72 -7.52
CA SER A 128 -7.94 7.43 -7.90
C SER A 128 -6.94 6.56 -8.68
N LEU A 129 -6.28 7.11 -9.70
CA LEU A 129 -5.24 6.40 -10.45
C LEU A 129 -4.05 6.07 -9.57
N PHE A 130 -3.62 7.02 -8.73
CA PHE A 130 -2.55 6.82 -7.76
C PHE A 130 -2.80 5.60 -6.85
N CYS A 131 -3.94 5.53 -6.17
CA CYS A 131 -4.25 4.44 -5.26
C CYS A 131 -4.46 3.09 -5.96
N GLN A 132 -4.89 3.11 -7.23
CA GLN A 132 -5.02 1.91 -8.06
C GLN A 132 -3.67 1.35 -8.54
N GLN A 133 -2.65 2.20 -8.67
CA GLN A 133 -1.42 1.88 -9.39
C GLN A 133 -0.16 1.79 -8.51
N VAL A 134 -0.12 2.49 -7.37
CA VAL A 134 1.03 2.48 -6.44
C VAL A 134 1.12 1.17 -5.66
N ARG A 135 0.02 0.44 -5.53
CA ARG A 135 -0.02 -0.85 -4.84
C ARG A 135 -0.69 -1.91 -5.70
N LEU A 136 -0.20 -3.13 -5.54
CA LEU A 136 -0.52 -4.43 -6.18
C LEU A 136 -2.00 -4.81 -6.30
N LEU A 137 -2.92 -3.95 -5.92
CA LEU A 137 -4.24 -4.31 -5.49
C LEU A 137 -5.12 -3.43 -6.35
N GLY A 138 -5.91 -4.02 -7.26
CA GLY A 138 -6.86 -3.25 -8.04
C GLY A 138 -7.90 -2.62 -7.13
N VAL A 139 -7.55 -1.52 -6.44
CA VAL A 139 -8.34 -0.82 -5.45
C VAL A 139 -9.53 -0.22 -6.17
N SER A 140 -10.74 -0.52 -5.72
CA SER A 140 -11.93 0.13 -6.23
C SER A 140 -12.17 1.40 -5.41
N HIS A 141 -12.37 2.53 -6.11
CA HIS A 141 -12.67 3.82 -5.49
C HIS A 141 -14.16 3.84 -5.11
N VAL A 142 -14.51 3.32 -3.93
CA VAL A 142 -15.93 3.15 -3.52
C VAL A 142 -16.13 3.64 -2.07
N GLU A 143 -16.62 4.87 -1.91
CA GLU A 143 -16.85 5.50 -0.60
C GLU A 143 -17.82 4.72 0.31
N GLU A 144 -18.90 4.15 -0.25
CA GLU A 144 -19.92 3.43 0.51
C GLU A 144 -19.39 2.10 1.09
N MET A 145 -18.54 1.39 0.34
CA MET A 145 -17.93 0.14 0.80
C MET A 145 -16.89 0.38 1.90
N CYS A 146 -16.16 1.49 1.87
CA CYS A 146 -15.16 1.79 2.90
C CYS A 146 -15.78 2.17 4.25
N LYS A 147 -16.88 2.94 4.28
CA LYS A 147 -17.59 3.26 5.54
C LYS A 147 -18.11 1.99 6.22
N THR A 148 -18.71 1.10 5.44
CA THR A 148 -19.15 -0.22 5.89
C THR A 148 -17.98 -1.03 6.45
N TYR A 149 -16.78 -0.93 5.89
CA TYR A 149 -15.60 -1.60 6.42
C TYR A 149 -15.13 -1.04 7.77
N ARG A 150 -15.02 0.30 7.90
CA ARG A 150 -14.59 0.98 9.14
C ARG A 150 -15.55 0.73 10.31
N GLU A 151 -16.84 0.57 10.03
CA GLU A 151 -17.88 0.40 11.06
C GLU A 151 -18.25 -1.07 11.34
N THR A 152 -18.48 -1.88 10.29
CA THR A 152 -19.02 -3.25 10.43
C THR A 152 -18.00 -4.23 11.01
N PHE A 153 -16.72 -4.05 10.70
CA PHE A 153 -15.69 -5.02 11.07
C PHE A 153 -14.96 -4.74 12.40
N LYS A 154 -15.42 -3.74 13.18
CA LYS A 154 -15.08 -3.67 14.61
C LYS A 154 -15.55 -4.91 15.38
N ARG A 155 -16.52 -5.67 14.84
CA ARG A 155 -17.20 -6.80 15.50
C ARG A 155 -16.92 -8.20 14.94
N ALA A 156 -16.21 -8.35 13.81
CA ALA A 156 -15.99 -9.66 13.19
C ALA A 156 -14.74 -10.37 13.75
N SER A 157 -14.89 -11.69 13.91
CA SER A 157 -13.95 -12.63 14.55
C SER A 157 -12.71 -12.92 13.70
N SER A 158 -11.61 -13.26 14.37
CA SER A 158 -10.22 -13.43 13.93
C SER A 158 -9.92 -14.59 12.96
N LEU A 159 -10.85 -14.95 12.07
CA LEU A 159 -10.71 -16.14 11.21
C LEU A 159 -9.78 -15.98 9.99
N PHE A 160 -9.31 -14.76 9.68
CA PHE A 160 -8.54 -14.50 8.45
C PHE A 160 -7.08 -14.05 8.65
N CYS A 161 -6.55 -14.17 9.88
CA CYS A 161 -5.13 -13.98 10.10
C CYS A 161 -4.37 -15.27 9.78
N GLN A 162 -3.93 -15.43 8.53
CA GLN A 162 -2.99 -16.49 8.17
C GLN A 162 -1.61 -16.15 8.74
N GLN A 163 -1.11 -17.01 9.63
CA GLN A 163 0.30 -17.09 10.00
C GLN A 163 1.07 -17.84 8.92
#